data_AF-A0A3Q0ISV7-F1
#
_entry.id   AF-A0A3Q0ISV7-F1
#
_cell.length_a   1.000
_cell.length_b   1.000
_cell.length_c   1.000
_cell.angle_alpha   90.00
_cell.angle_beta   90.00
_cell.angle_gamma   90.00
#
_symmetry.space_group_name_H-M   'P 1'
#
loop_
_entity.id
_entity.type
_entity.pdbx_description
1 polymer ?
#
loop_
_entity_poly.entity_id
_entity_poly.type
_entity_poly.pdbx_seq_one_letter_code
_entity_poly.pdbx_strand_id
1 'polypeptide(L)'
;MKATPEELASCHIPQNKRDYCAHKLIDYKKCVNDNLPWIAFCEHEKHDYETCLYNEYVDTYKDYERERRLLVRQQRILKKKAKEELIE
;
A
#
# COMPACT_ATOMS: atom_id res chain seq x y z
N MET A 1 -5.39 -5.01 -7.35
CA MET A 1 -4.14 -5.71 -7.69
C MET A 1 -4.12 -5.92 -9.19
N LYS A 2 -3.05 -5.51 -9.90
CA LYS A 2 -3.00 -5.57 -11.38
C LYS A 2 -2.31 -6.83 -11.94
N ALA A 3 -1.42 -7.44 -11.17
CA ALA A 3 -0.73 -8.68 -11.55
C ALA A 3 -1.60 -9.90 -11.27
N THR A 4 -1.57 -10.89 -12.16
CA THR A 4 -2.26 -12.17 -11.93
C THR A 4 -1.43 -13.09 -11.01
N PRO A 5 -2.07 -14.02 -10.27
CA PRO A 5 -1.32 -14.97 -9.42
C PRO A 5 -0.33 -15.82 -10.21
N GLU A 6 -0.67 -16.17 -11.45
CA GLU A 6 0.16 -16.95 -12.37
C GLU A 6 1.43 -16.18 -12.76
N GLU A 7 1.32 -14.88 -13.03
CA GLU A 7 2.47 -13.99 -13.30
C GLU A 7 3.40 -13.87 -12.08
N LEU A 8 2.85 -13.78 -10.88
CA LEU A 8 3.67 -13.70 -9.65
C LEU A 8 4.42 -15.00 -9.36
N ALA A 9 3.80 -16.14 -9.69
CA ALA A 9 4.42 -17.45 -9.58
C ALA A 9 5.54 -17.61 -10.62
N SER A 10 5.30 -17.24 -11.88
CA SER A 10 6.30 -17.37 -12.94
C SER A 10 7.53 -16.48 -12.69
N CYS A 11 7.35 -15.27 -12.17
CA CYS A 11 8.44 -14.37 -11.80
C CYS A 11 9.11 -14.68 -10.44
N HIS A 12 8.73 -15.80 -9.79
CA HIS A 12 9.28 -16.24 -8.50
C HIS A 12 9.33 -15.11 -7.46
N ILE A 13 8.22 -14.36 -7.33
CA ILE A 13 8.11 -13.27 -6.36
C ILE A 13 7.80 -13.87 -4.97
N PRO A 14 8.62 -13.58 -3.94
CA PRO A 14 8.40 -14.10 -2.59
C PRO A 14 7.09 -13.54 -2.02
N GLN A 15 6.45 -14.31 -1.14
CA GLN A 15 5.12 -13.97 -0.61
C GLN A 15 5.08 -12.58 0.03
N ASN A 16 6.14 -12.17 0.72
CA ASN A 16 6.26 -10.87 1.39
C ASN A 16 6.34 -9.66 0.44
N LYS A 17 6.46 -9.88 -0.87
CA LYS A 17 6.51 -8.84 -1.90
C LYS A 17 5.34 -8.94 -2.88
N ARG A 18 4.32 -9.74 -2.55
CA ARG A 18 3.09 -9.91 -3.37
C ARG A 18 2.03 -8.87 -2.98
N ASP A 19 2.48 -7.63 -2.81
CA ASP A 19 1.63 -6.51 -2.41
C ASP A 19 0.89 -5.95 -3.62
N TYR A 20 0.06 -4.92 -3.42
CA TYR A 20 -0.64 -4.25 -4.54
C TYR A 20 0.33 -3.72 -5.60
N CYS A 21 1.55 -3.37 -5.17
CA CYS A 21 2.62 -2.87 -6.02
C CYS A 21 3.39 -3.95 -6.82
N ALA A 22 3.10 -5.24 -6.65
CA ALA A 22 3.88 -6.33 -7.24
C ALA A 22 3.98 -6.31 -8.78
N HIS A 23 3.02 -5.69 -9.47
CA HIS A 23 3.05 -5.49 -10.92
C HIS A 23 4.27 -4.65 -11.37
N LYS A 24 4.63 -3.60 -10.63
CA LYS A 24 5.81 -2.77 -10.92
C LYS A 24 7.13 -3.51 -10.63
N LEU A 25 7.11 -4.44 -9.68
CA LEU A 25 8.27 -5.30 -9.40
C LEU A 25 8.54 -6.28 -10.54
N ILE A 26 7.49 -6.77 -11.21
CA ILE A 26 7.63 -7.59 -12.41
C ILE A 26 8.32 -6.79 -13.52
N ASP A 27 7.86 -5.56 -13.76
CA ASP A 27 8.44 -4.66 -14.77
C ASP A 27 9.95 -4.47 -14.50
N TYR A 28 10.31 -4.05 -13.28
CA TYR A 28 11.71 -3.88 -12.88
C TYR A 28 12.56 -5.14 -13.08
N LYS A 29 12.06 -6.32 -12.70
CA LYS A 29 12.77 -7.58 -12.91
C LYS A 29 12.99 -7.88 -14.40
N LYS A 30 12.01 -7.52 -15.24
CA LYS A 30 12.07 -7.72 -16.69
C LYS A 30 13.17 -6.86 -17.30
N CYS A 31 13.21 -5.58 -16.96
CA CYS A 31 14.27 -4.66 -17.39
C CYS A 31 15.67 -5.05 -16.89
N VAL A 32 15.79 -5.56 -15.66
CA VAL A 32 17.07 -6.09 -15.14
C VAL A 32 17.54 -7.29 -15.96
N ASN A 33 16.63 -8.20 -16.31
CA ASN A 33 16.95 -9.39 -17.10
C ASN A 33 17.37 -9.02 -18.54
N ASP A 34 16.72 -8.02 -19.14
CA ASP A 34 16.99 -7.61 -20.52
C ASP A 34 18.28 -6.78 -20.65
N ASN A 35 18.65 -6.02 -19.61
CA ASN A 35 19.77 -5.08 -19.66
C ASN A 35 21.03 -5.54 -18.91
N LEU A 36 21.11 -6.78 -18.42
CA LEU A 36 22.32 -7.29 -17.75
C LEU A 36 23.53 -7.24 -18.70
N PRO A 37 24.70 -6.65 -18.34
CA PRO A 37 25.17 -6.19 -17.01
C PRO A 37 24.88 -4.70 -16.68
N TRP A 38 24.28 -3.95 -17.59
CA TRP A 38 24.03 -2.51 -17.50
C TRP A 38 22.75 -2.16 -16.72
N ILE A 39 22.64 -2.64 -15.49
CA ILE A 39 21.43 -2.49 -14.65
C ILE A 39 21.13 -1.02 -14.31
N ALA A 40 22.12 -0.12 -14.44
CA ALA A 40 21.97 1.31 -14.19
C ALA A 40 20.91 1.99 -15.09
N PHE A 41 20.60 1.44 -16.27
CA PHE A 41 19.54 1.99 -17.13
C PHE A 41 18.13 1.74 -16.58
N CYS A 42 17.99 0.90 -15.55
CA CYS A 42 16.71 0.48 -14.98
C CYS A 42 16.23 1.35 -13.81
N GLU A 43 16.83 2.53 -13.58
CA GLU A 43 16.51 3.41 -12.45
C GLU A 43 15.06 3.92 -12.48
N HIS A 44 14.51 4.18 -13.66
CA HIS A 44 13.13 4.65 -13.80
C HIS A 44 12.12 3.63 -13.26
N GLU A 45 12.26 2.36 -13.65
CA GLU A 45 11.35 1.30 -13.20
C GLU A 45 11.51 0.99 -11.71
N LYS A 46 12.74 1.10 -11.21
CA LYS A 46 13.02 1.00 -9.78
C LYS A 46 12.31 2.12 -9.01
N HIS A 47 12.44 3.37 -9.47
CA HIS A 47 11.81 4.52 -8.84
C HIS A 47 10.28 4.45 -8.86
N ASP A 48 9.71 3.95 -9.96
CA ASP A 48 8.28 3.69 -10.11
C ASP A 48 7.77 2.70 -9.06
N TYR A 49 8.50 1.60 -8.86
CA TYR A 49 8.17 0.60 -7.82
C TYR A 49 8.26 1.21 -6.41
N GLU A 50 9.33 1.94 -6.09
CA GLU A 50 9.53 2.58 -4.79
C GLU A 50 8.45 3.64 -4.50
N THR A 51 8.10 4.45 -5.49
CA THR A 51 7.04 5.47 -5.38
C THR A 51 5.69 4.82 -5.08
N CYS A 52 5.41 3.70 -5.74
CA CYS A 52 4.19 2.96 -5.52
C CYS A 52 4.12 2.36 -4.09
N LEU A 53 5.22 1.80 -3.57
CA LEU A 53 5.30 1.36 -2.17
C LEU A 53 5.11 2.52 -1.18
N TYR A 54 5.70 3.67 -1.48
CA TYR A 54 5.55 4.86 -0.64
C TYR A 54 4.09 5.32 -0.56
N ASN A 55 3.38 5.33 -1.69
CA ASN A 55 1.97 5.70 -1.73
C ASN A 55 1.11 4.74 -0.90
N GLU A 56 1.37 3.43 -0.97
CA GLU A 56 0.68 2.41 -0.18
C GLU A 56 0.90 2.61 1.33
N TYR A 57 2.13 2.93 1.73
CA TYR A 57 2.44 3.29 3.11
C TYR A 57 1.70 4.55 3.58
N VAL A 58 1.67 5.59 2.74
CA VAL A 58 0.95 6.83 3.01
C VAL A 58 -0.56 6.58 3.16
N ASP A 59 -1.15 5.74 2.32
CA ASP A 59 -2.58 5.41 2.40
C ASP A 59 -2.90 4.64 3.69
N THR A 60 -2.05 3.69 4.08
CA THR A 60 -2.17 3.00 5.37
C THR A 60 -2.16 3.99 6.54
N TYR A 61 -1.28 4.99 6.49
CA TYR A 61 -1.23 6.04 7.52
C TYR A 61 -2.48 6.92 7.53
N LYS A 62 -3.05 7.23 6.36
CA LYS A 62 -4.32 7.97 6.26
C LYS A 62 -5.48 7.18 6.86
N ASP A 63 -5.54 5.86 6.64
CA ASP A 63 -6.59 5.01 7.19
C ASP A 63 -6.49 4.93 8.72
N TYR A 64 -5.28 4.81 9.26
CA TYR A 64 -5.05 4.91 10.70
C TYR A 64 -5.55 6.25 11.30
N GLU A 65 -5.17 7.38 10.70
CA GLU A 65 -5.64 8.69 11.15
C GLU A 65 -7.16 8.88 10.98
N ARG A 66 -7.75 8.31 9.93
CA ARG A 66 -9.20 8.29 9.70
C ARG A 66 -9.91 7.54 10.82
N GLU A 67 -9.51 6.31 11.13
CA GLU A 67 -10.10 5.50 12.19
C GLU A 67 -9.99 6.20 13.55
N ARG A 68 -8.82 6.74 13.87
CA ARG A 68 -8.60 7.53 15.09
C ARG A 68 -9.61 8.68 15.22
N ARG A 69 -9.83 9.46 14.15
CA ARG A 69 -10.80 10.58 14.14
C ARG A 69 -12.23 10.09 14.31
N LEU A 70 -12.59 8.97 13.68
CA LEU A 70 -13.92 8.35 13.81
C LEU A 70 -14.18 7.90 15.25
N LEU A 71 -13.21 7.25 15.91
CA LEU A 71 -13.31 6.84 17.31
C LEU A 71 -13.49 8.04 18.24
N VAL A 72 -12.70 9.10 18.07
CA VAL A 72 -12.86 10.33 18.86
C VAL A 72 -14.24 10.96 18.65
N ARG A 73 -14.74 10.99 17.41
CA ARG A 73 -16.08 11.49 17.10
C ARG A 73 -17.16 10.63 17.75
N GLN A 74 -17.05 9.31 17.69
CA GLN A 74 -17.99 8.38 18.32
C GLN A 74 -18.03 8.59 19.84
N GLN A 75 -16.87 8.71 20.49
CA GLN A 75 -16.80 9.01 21.92
C GLN A 75 -17.49 10.34 22.28
N ARG A 76 -17.32 11.39 21.46
CA ARG A 76 -18.02 12.68 21.67
C ARG A 76 -19.53 12.54 21.56
N ILE A 77 -20.02 11.80 20.57
CA ILE A 77 -21.46 11.57 20.37
C ILE A 77 -22.04 10.76 21.54
N LEU A 78 -21.36 9.70 21.96
CA LEU A 78 -21.80 8.87 23.10
C LEU A 78 -21.85 9.68 24.40
N LYS A 79 -20.83 10.51 24.67
CA LYS A 79 -20.84 11.41 25.84
C LYS A 79 -21.99 12.42 25.80
N LYS A 80 -22.33 12.94 24.61
CA LYS A 80 -23.45 13.86 24.45
C LYS A 80 -24.79 13.16 24.73
N LYS A 81 -25.01 11.97 24.14
CA LYS A 81 -26.22 11.16 24.38
C LYS A 81 -26.39 10.79 25.85
N ALA A 82 -25.32 10.30 26.49
CA ALA A 82 -25.36 9.96 27.92
C ALA A 82 -25.67 11.17 28.81
N LYS A 83 -25.24 12.38 28.42
CA LYS A 83 -25.60 13.61 29.12
C LYS A 83 -27.06 13.99 28.92
N GLU A 84 -27.60 13.80 27.73
CA GLU A 84 -29.03 14.04 27.42
C GLU A 84 -29.92 13.06 28.20
N GLU A 85 -29.58 11.77 28.23
CA GLU A 85 -30.26 10.72 29.02
C GLU A 85 -30.22 10.96 30.54
N LEU A 86 -29.24 11.72 31.05
CA LEU A 86 -29.16 12.10 32.47
C LEU A 86 -30.01 13.33 32.82
N ILE A 87 -30.48 14.09 31.82
CA ILE A 87 -31.28 15.30 32.00
C ILE A 87 -32.78 14.99 31.87
N GLU A 88 -33.15 13.96 31.11
CA GLU A 88 -34.49 13.34 31.13
C GLU A 88 -34.73 12.50 32.39
#